data_AF-A0A948MMG0-F1
#
_entry.id   AF-A0A948MMG0-F1
#
_cell.length_a   1.000
_cell.length_b   1.000
_cell.length_c   1.000
_cell.angle_alpha   90.00
_cell.angle_beta   90.00
_cell.angle_gamma   90.00
#
_symmetry.space_group_name_H-M   'P 1'
#
loop_
_entity.id
_entity.type
_entity.pdbx_description
1 polymer ?
#
loop_
_entity_poly.entity_id
_entity_poly.type
_entity_poly.pdbx_seq_one_letter_code
_entity_poly.pdbx_strand_id
1 'polypeptide(L)'
;MQFRLFVVTTSLFSALVSCAALGTAEHSARVPLDRLQALANGNPVTPLPPAFSAQAKKGIASDQLAMYLAGVIDSGEGQSWCVAASGLPPHEVNQQLLAEIQRDLEQKKSTANSAVLLASKLKTLFPCN
;
A
#
# COMPACT_ATOMS: atom_id res chain seq x y z
N MET A 1 -62.94 -26.24 20.00
CA MET A 1 -63.16 -24.98 20.74
C MET A 1 -62.00 -24.79 21.72
N GLN A 2 -61.43 -23.59 21.69
CA GLN A 2 -60.52 -22.85 22.60
C GLN A 2 -60.09 -23.54 23.92
N PHE A 3 -58.85 -23.41 24.43
CA PHE A 3 -58.07 -22.18 24.64
C PHE A 3 -56.55 -22.44 24.53
N ARG A 4 -55.83 -21.58 23.80
CA ARG A 4 -54.36 -21.49 23.86
C ARG A 4 -54.01 -20.37 24.85
N LEU A 5 -53.36 -20.71 25.96
CA LEU A 5 -52.70 -19.73 26.83
C LEU A 5 -51.47 -19.19 26.08
N PHE A 6 -51.50 -17.90 25.75
CA PHE A 6 -50.32 -17.15 25.37
C PHE A 6 -49.61 -16.72 26.66
N VAL A 7 -48.48 -17.36 26.98
CA VAL A 7 -47.55 -16.83 27.98
C VAL A 7 -46.74 -15.73 27.30
N VAL A 8 -47.04 -14.49 27.66
CA VAL A 8 -46.27 -13.29 27.29
C VAL A 8 -45.02 -13.27 28.16
N THR A 9 -43.92 -13.82 27.67
CA THR A 9 -42.60 -13.61 28.28
C THR A 9 -42.05 -12.28 27.78
N THR A 10 -42.21 -11.23 28.58
CA THR A 10 -41.48 -9.96 28.43
C THR A 10 -40.01 -10.18 28.76
N SER A 11 -39.17 -10.42 27.75
CA SER A 11 -37.71 -10.32 27.92
C SER A 11 -37.26 -8.91 27.52
N LEU A 12 -37.13 -8.10 28.57
CA LEU A 12 -36.49 -6.81 28.61
C LEU A 12 -34.96 -6.97 28.49
N PHE A 13 -34.34 -6.07 27.73
CA PHE A 13 -32.89 -5.81 27.67
C PHE A 13 -31.98 -6.91 27.09
N SER A 14 -31.46 -6.66 25.88
CA SER A 14 -30.01 -6.63 25.66
C SER A 14 -29.68 -5.83 24.40
N ALA A 15 -29.10 -4.67 24.65
CA ALA A 15 -28.23 -3.86 23.81
C ALA A 15 -28.24 -4.12 22.30
N LEU A 16 -28.76 -3.13 21.57
CA LEU A 16 -28.27 -2.76 20.25
C LEU A 16 -26.74 -2.59 20.34
N VAL A 17 -25.99 -3.63 20.01
CA VAL A 17 -24.60 -3.46 19.57
C VAL A 17 -24.70 -2.92 18.14
N SER A 18 -24.93 -1.61 18.05
CA SER A 18 -24.58 -0.84 16.88
C SER A 18 -23.05 -0.89 16.76
N CYS A 19 -22.52 -1.90 16.06
CA CYS A 19 -21.21 -1.80 15.43
C CYS A 19 -21.30 -0.79 14.28
N ALA A 20 -21.64 0.45 14.60
CA ALA A 20 -21.26 1.61 13.81
C ALA A 20 -19.83 1.96 14.20
N ALA A 21 -18.88 1.06 13.89
CA ALA A 21 -17.49 1.47 13.73
C ALA A 21 -17.41 2.13 12.34
N LEU A 22 -17.92 3.36 12.34
CA LEU A 22 -17.79 4.33 11.27
C LEU A 22 -16.30 4.62 11.11
N GLY A 23 -15.72 4.05 10.07
CA GLY A 23 -14.39 4.36 9.59
C GLY A 23 -14.36 3.91 8.15
N THR A 24 -15.02 4.70 7.31
CA THR A 24 -15.11 4.51 5.86
C THR A 24 -13.76 4.08 5.30
N ALA A 25 -13.70 2.81 4.87
CA ALA A 25 -12.66 2.27 4.00
C ALA A 25 -12.81 2.87 2.58
N GLU A 26 -12.78 4.20 2.49
CA GLU A 26 -12.91 5.00 1.25
C GLU A 26 -11.76 6.01 1.10
N HIS A 27 -10.65 5.80 1.81
CA HIS A 27 -9.37 6.26 1.29
C HIS A 27 -8.67 5.04 0.71
N SER A 28 -8.88 4.77 -0.57
CA SER A 28 -7.90 4.01 -1.35
C SER A 28 -6.54 4.59 -0.99
N ALA A 29 -5.75 3.79 -0.28
CA ALA A 29 -4.55 4.16 0.45
C ALA A 29 -3.50 4.70 -0.52
N ARG A 30 -3.61 5.98 -0.87
CA ARG A 30 -2.63 6.65 -1.72
C ARG A 30 -1.37 6.80 -0.87
N VAL A 31 -0.30 6.09 -1.22
CA VAL A 31 1.03 6.37 -0.67
C VAL A 31 1.53 7.62 -1.39
N PRO A 32 1.60 8.78 -0.72
CA PRO A 32 2.12 9.97 -1.34
C PRO A 32 3.63 9.83 -1.54
N LEU A 33 4.15 10.61 -2.49
CA LEU A 33 5.50 10.40 -3.03
C LEU A 33 6.62 10.71 -2.02
N ASP A 34 6.36 11.65 -1.11
CA ASP A 34 7.20 11.98 0.04
C ASP A 34 7.40 10.78 0.98
N ARG A 35 6.35 9.97 1.20
CA ARG A 35 6.46 8.74 2.00
C ARG A 35 7.31 7.68 1.32
N LEU A 36 7.17 7.52 0.01
CA LEU A 36 8.02 6.60 -0.76
C LEU A 36 9.50 7.03 -0.67
N GLN A 37 9.75 8.34 -0.76
CA GLN A 37 11.08 8.90 -0.63
C GLN A 37 11.65 8.76 0.78
N ALA A 38 10.82 8.93 1.82
CA ALA A 38 11.23 8.67 3.20
C ALA A 38 11.70 7.22 3.37
N LEU A 39 10.95 6.25 2.84
CA LEU A 39 11.32 4.84 2.86
C LEU A 39 12.63 4.58 2.10
N ALA A 40 12.79 5.16 0.90
CA ALA A 40 14.02 5.05 0.11
C ALA A 40 15.25 5.63 0.82
N ASN A 41 15.05 6.67 1.63
CA ASN A 41 16.09 7.28 2.46
C ASN A 41 16.35 6.51 3.77
N GLY A 42 15.71 5.37 3.98
CA GLY A 42 15.87 4.55 5.19
C GLY A 42 15.08 5.05 6.40
N ASN A 43 14.12 5.95 6.19
CA ASN A 43 13.26 6.47 7.24
C ASN A 43 11.91 5.71 7.23
N PRO A 44 11.64 4.87 8.23
CA PRO A 44 10.37 4.16 8.31
C PRO A 44 9.24 5.17 8.52
N VAL A 45 8.15 5.01 7.77
CA VAL A 45 6.97 5.91 7.85
C VAL A 45 6.06 5.56 9.02
N THR A 46 6.23 4.39 9.61
CA THR A 46 5.58 3.97 10.85
C THR A 46 6.51 4.31 12.03
N PRO A 47 6.04 5.00 13.08
CA PRO A 47 6.82 5.22 14.28
C PRO A 47 7.27 3.87 14.87
N LEU A 48 8.58 3.68 14.96
CA LEU A 48 9.17 2.50 15.59
C LEU A 48 9.57 2.80 17.03
N PRO A 49 9.46 1.83 17.96
CA PRO A 49 9.92 1.99 19.32
C PRO A 49 11.38 2.48 19.40
N PRO A 50 11.74 3.26 20.43
CA PRO A 50 13.09 3.80 20.58
C PRO A 50 14.16 2.72 20.75
N ALA A 51 13.77 1.49 21.12
CA ALA A 51 14.64 0.33 21.25
C ALA A 51 15.22 -0.17 19.91
N PHE A 52 14.66 0.23 18.76
CA PHE A 52 15.20 -0.15 17.46
C PHE A 52 16.45 0.66 17.14
N SER A 53 17.54 -0.03 16.82
CA SER A 53 18.78 0.59 16.34
C SER A 53 18.53 1.34 15.02
N ALA A 54 19.37 2.33 14.69
CA ALA A 54 19.29 3.04 13.42
C ALA A 54 19.36 2.08 12.22
N GLN A 55 20.20 1.04 12.32
CA GLN A 55 20.32 0.00 11.28
C GLN A 55 19.02 -0.82 11.15
N ALA A 56 18.38 -1.18 12.26
CA ALA A 56 17.11 -1.90 12.22
C ALA A 56 15.99 -1.03 11.61
N LYS A 57 15.95 0.26 11.94
CA LYS A 57 15.00 1.22 11.32
C LYS A 57 15.20 1.30 9.81
N LYS A 58 16.45 1.37 9.35
CA LYS A 58 16.79 1.38 7.92
C LYS A 58 16.38 0.09 7.22
N GLY A 59 16.63 -1.06 7.85
CA GLY A 59 16.20 -2.37 7.34
C GLY A 59 14.69 -2.43 7.14
N ILE A 60 13.92 -2.05 8.16
CA ILE A 60 12.45 -2.02 8.09
C ILE A 60 11.95 -1.09 6.98
N ALA A 61 12.53 0.10 6.85
CA ALA A 61 12.16 1.03 5.79
C ALA A 61 12.43 0.44 4.39
N SER A 62 13.57 -0.23 4.22
CA SER A 62 13.93 -0.93 2.98
C SER A 62 12.96 -2.06 2.66
N ASP A 63 12.58 -2.87 3.65
CA ASP A 63 11.64 -3.97 3.47
C ASP A 63 10.24 -3.46 3.10
N GLN A 64 9.77 -2.42 3.78
CA GLN A 64 8.50 -1.74 3.45
C GLN A 64 8.51 -1.18 2.02
N LEU A 65 9.62 -0.60 1.59
CA LEU A 65 9.78 -0.11 0.23
C LEU A 65 9.72 -1.26 -0.78
N ALA A 66 10.47 -2.34 -0.54
CA ALA A 66 10.52 -3.50 -1.42
C ALA A 66 9.13 -4.15 -1.57
N MET A 67 8.40 -4.30 -0.47
CA MET A 67 7.02 -4.81 -0.49
C MET A 67 6.08 -3.91 -1.29
N TYR A 68 6.19 -2.59 -1.14
CA TYR A 68 5.36 -1.66 -1.89
C TYR A 68 5.66 -1.71 -3.39
N LEU A 69 6.94 -1.70 -3.79
CA LEU A 69 7.34 -1.80 -5.18
C LEU A 69 6.89 -3.12 -5.80
N ALA A 70 7.04 -4.24 -5.09
CA ALA A 70 6.55 -5.54 -5.53
C ALA A 70 5.03 -5.52 -5.76
N GLY A 71 4.25 -5.00 -4.81
CA GLY A 71 2.79 -4.89 -4.98
C GLY A 71 2.37 -4.02 -6.17
N VAL A 72 3.12 -2.95 -6.46
CA VAL A 72 2.86 -2.14 -7.66
C VAL A 72 3.23 -2.90 -8.93
N ILE A 73 4.38 -3.56 -8.98
CA ILE A 73 4.80 -4.38 -10.14
C ILE A 73 3.77 -5.49 -10.41
N ASP A 74 3.38 -6.25 -9.39
CA ASP A 74 2.47 -7.38 -9.55
C ASP A 74 1.07 -6.93 -10.02
N SER A 75 0.66 -5.70 -9.72
CA SER A 75 -0.69 -5.19 -10.04
C SER A 75 -1.00 -5.08 -11.53
N GLY A 76 0.01 -5.09 -12.41
CA GLY A 76 -0.15 -4.96 -13.86
C GLY A 76 0.82 -5.82 -14.67
N GLU A 77 1.52 -6.74 -14.02
CA GLU A 77 2.43 -7.68 -14.67
C GLU A 77 1.67 -8.59 -15.65
N GLY A 78 2.24 -8.79 -16.84
CA GLY A 78 1.65 -9.61 -17.90
C GLY A 78 0.45 -8.98 -18.61
N GLN A 79 0.07 -7.74 -18.25
CA GLN A 79 -1.05 -7.01 -18.88
C GLN A 79 -0.63 -5.62 -19.34
N SER A 80 -0.17 -4.80 -18.40
CA SER A 80 0.23 -3.40 -18.64
C SER A 80 1.74 -3.24 -18.82
N TRP A 81 2.52 -4.11 -18.18
CA TRP A 81 3.98 -4.20 -18.31
C TRP A 81 4.40 -5.65 -18.06
N CYS A 82 5.62 -5.99 -18.48
CA CYS A 82 6.15 -7.35 -18.46
C CYS A 82 7.57 -7.35 -17.89
N VAL A 83 7.69 -7.08 -16.59
CA VAL A 83 8.96 -7.01 -15.86
C VAL A 83 9.66 -8.36 -15.88
N ALA A 84 8.93 -9.48 -15.72
CA ALA A 84 9.52 -10.82 -15.72
C ALA A 84 10.20 -11.15 -17.07
N ALA A 85 9.68 -10.61 -18.18
CA ALA A 85 10.26 -10.80 -19.50
C ALA A 85 11.60 -10.05 -19.70
N SER A 86 11.91 -9.07 -18.84
CA SER A 86 13.19 -8.33 -18.90
C SER A 86 14.40 -9.19 -18.47
N GLY A 87 14.16 -10.29 -17.73
CA GLY A 87 15.23 -11.12 -17.17
C GLY A 87 16.05 -10.44 -16.07
N LEU A 88 15.67 -9.23 -15.65
CA LEU A 88 16.37 -8.49 -14.59
C LEU A 88 16.00 -9.04 -13.21
N PRO A 89 16.96 -9.10 -12.28
CA PRO A 89 16.65 -9.45 -10.89
C PRO A 89 15.82 -8.34 -10.23
N PRO A 90 14.94 -8.65 -9.25
CA PRO A 90 14.03 -7.68 -8.63
C PRO A 90 14.73 -6.44 -8.05
N HIS A 91 15.95 -6.60 -7.52
CA HIS A 91 16.70 -5.48 -6.96
C HIS A 91 17.13 -4.45 -8.02
N GLU A 92 17.47 -4.88 -9.22
CA GLU A 92 17.83 -3.98 -10.34
C GLU A 92 16.60 -3.24 -10.86
N VAL A 93 15.47 -3.94 -10.99
CA VAL A 93 14.17 -3.33 -11.34
C VAL A 93 13.81 -2.23 -10.34
N ASN A 94 13.91 -2.54 -9.04
CA ASN A 94 13.63 -1.58 -7.98
C ASN A 94 14.57 -0.36 -8.05
N GLN A 95 15.86 -0.56 -8.30
CA GLN A 95 16.82 0.54 -8.45
C GLN A 95 16.49 1.43 -9.65
N GLN A 96 16.14 0.86 -10.80
CA GLN A 96 15.76 1.63 -11.99
C GLN A 96 14.49 2.45 -11.74
N LEU A 97 13.46 1.85 -11.13
CA LEU A 97 12.21 2.54 -10.80
C LEU A 97 12.44 3.70 -9.83
N LEU A 98 13.25 3.49 -8.79
CA LEU A 98 13.55 4.54 -7.81
C LEU A 98 14.35 5.69 -8.45
N ALA A 99 15.31 5.39 -9.33
CA ALA A 99 16.09 6.42 -10.03
C ALA A 99 15.20 7.29 -10.94
N GLU A 100 14.25 6.69 -11.64
CA GLU A 100 13.29 7.43 -12.48
C GLU A 100 12.35 8.31 -11.66
N ILE A 101 11.89 7.83 -10.50
CA ILE A 101 11.03 8.61 -9.62
C ILE A 101 11.78 9.76 -8.97
N GLN A 102 13.02 9.53 -8.53
CA GLN A 102 13.86 10.57 -7.96
C GLN A 102 14.09 11.70 -8.99
N ARG A 103 14.29 11.35 -10.26
CA ARG A 103 14.41 12.34 -11.34
C ARG A 103 13.13 13.14 -11.53
N ASP A 104 11.96 12.49 -11.53
CA ASP A 104 10.67 13.20 -11.66
C ASP A 104 10.40 14.15 -10.49
N LEU A 105 10.81 13.75 -9.28
CA LEU A 105 10.72 14.55 -8.05
C LEU A 105 11.58 15.81 -8.11
N GLU A 106 12.84 15.67 -8.51
CA GLU A 106 13.76 16.79 -8.67
C GLU A 106 13.26 17.81 -9.69
N GLN A 107 12.58 17.32 -10.72
CA GLN A 107 11.99 18.15 -11.76
C GLN A 107 10.62 18.74 -11.36
N LYS A 108 10.14 18.48 -10.13
CA LYS A 108 8.81 18.86 -9.62
C LYS A 108 7.68 18.50 -10.60
N LYS A 109 7.87 17.44 -11.39
CA LYS A 109 6.98 17.10 -12.50
C LYS A 109 5.65 16.48 -12.08
N SER A 110 5.49 16.15 -10.79
CA SER A 110 4.30 15.43 -10.37
C SER A 110 3.97 15.60 -8.89
N THR A 111 2.69 15.86 -8.62
CA THR A 111 2.03 15.71 -7.31
C THR A 111 1.20 14.42 -7.24
N ALA A 112 1.31 13.54 -8.25
CA ALA A 112 0.50 12.35 -8.35
C ALA A 112 0.87 11.29 -7.32
N ASN A 113 -0.07 10.37 -7.07
CA ASN A 113 0.14 9.19 -6.23
C ASN A 113 1.35 8.38 -6.75
N SER A 114 2.23 7.96 -5.83
CA SER A 114 3.42 7.20 -6.16
C SER A 114 3.14 5.91 -6.96
N ALA A 115 2.03 5.21 -6.70
CA ALA A 115 1.65 4.02 -7.47
C ALA A 115 1.37 4.35 -8.96
N VAL A 116 0.74 5.49 -9.23
CA VAL A 116 0.42 5.93 -10.59
C VAL A 116 1.69 6.30 -11.35
N LEU A 117 2.64 6.95 -10.66
CA LEU A 117 3.93 7.29 -11.26
C LEU A 117 4.76 6.04 -11.53
N LEU A 118 4.85 5.13 -10.56
CA LEU A 118 5.50 3.83 -10.73
C LEU A 118 4.89 3.05 -11.91
N ALA A 119 3.57 2.95 -11.99
CA ALA A 119 2.88 2.29 -13.09
C ALA A 119 3.19 2.93 -14.46
N SER A 120 3.25 4.26 -14.52
CA SER A 120 3.64 5.00 -15.74
C SER A 120 5.08 4.67 -16.17
N LYS A 121 6.01 4.61 -15.22
CA LYS A 121 7.40 4.23 -15.47
C LYS A 121 7.52 2.77 -15.89
N LEU A 122 6.80 1.85 -15.23
CA LEU A 122 6.76 0.43 -15.58
C LEU A 122 6.32 0.20 -17.03
N LYS A 123 5.27 0.90 -17.48
CA LYS A 123 4.80 0.84 -18.88
C LYS A 123 5.87 1.27 -19.89
N THR A 124 6.70 2.23 -19.51
CA THR A 124 7.74 2.80 -20.40
C THR A 124 9.00 1.93 -20.39
N LEU A 125 9.41 1.44 -19.22
CA LEU A 125 10.64 0.67 -19.04
C LEU A 125 10.48 -0.80 -19.42
N PHE A 126 9.29 -1.37 -19.20
CA PHE A 126 9.03 -2.80 -19.36
C PHE A 126 7.73 -3.05 -20.16
N PRO A 127 7.61 -2.56 -21.40
CA PRO A 127 6.42 -2.80 -22.21
C PRO A 127 6.24 -4.30 -22.48
N CYS A 128 4.99 -4.76 -22.49
CA CYS A 128 4.66 -6.09 -23.01
C CYS A 128 4.72 -6.06 -24.54
N ASN A 129 5.42 -7.03 -25.12
CA ASN A 129 5.53 -7.25 -26.56
C ASN A 129 4.68 -8.45 -26.98
#